data_AF-A0A7R8CIM7-F1
#
_entry.id   AF-A0A7R8CIM7-F1
#
_cell.length_a   1.000
_cell.length_b   1.000
_cell.length_c   1.000
_cell.angle_alpha   90.00
_cell.angle_beta   90.00
_cell.angle_gamma   90.00
#
_symmetry.space_group_name_H-M   'P 1'
#
loop_
_entity.id
_entity.type
_entity.pdbx_description
1 polymer ?
#
loop_
_entity_poly.entity_id
_entity_poly.type
_entity_poly.pdbx_seq_one_letter_code
_entity_poly.pdbx_strand_id
1 'polypeptide(L)'
;MADAIRAKEKIVHLPDQRTPTKKWQTQLEQKRRYYICQISARHPQCSTKCEEKCRVGSWENWSHCTPIDCHKDGNQTVRGYQTRRRRVVSGPDSLTSCPHLEETRTCSLTSCYKWGIIPGKNGEVNTKCFTSERGAVCGHGKRKYSYRCLDYSEEPVENELCRHQKIDLSQESCYVPCPDDCVWSSWSSIGALVHKDALGQRSVYLFPKGIGLL
;
A
#
# COMPACT_ATOMS: atom_id res chain seq x y z
N MET A 1 37.97 50.93 20.97
CA MET A 1 39.09 50.51 20.09
C MET A 1 39.19 49.01 20.23
N ALA A 2 38.96 48.27 19.15
CA ALA A 2 38.74 46.83 19.16
C ALA A 2 40.06 46.06 19.35
N ASP A 3 40.05 45.11 20.28
CA ASP A 3 41.17 44.20 20.53
C ASP A 3 41.29 43.16 19.41
N ALA A 4 42.47 43.11 18.80
CA ALA A 4 42.83 42.19 17.73
C ALA A 4 43.05 40.77 18.29
N ILE A 5 42.14 39.84 17.99
CA ILE A 5 42.36 38.41 18.22
C ILE A 5 43.33 37.91 17.14
N ARG A 6 44.60 37.73 17.54
CA ARG A 6 45.67 37.15 16.74
C ARG A 6 45.39 35.66 16.51
N ALA A 7 44.84 35.29 15.35
CA ALA A 7 44.76 33.90 14.93
C ALA A 7 46.17 33.35 14.72
N LYS A 8 46.59 32.37 15.53
CA LYS A 8 47.82 31.62 15.29
C LYS A 8 47.55 30.65 14.13
N GLU A 9 47.99 31.00 12.93
CA GLU A 9 48.15 30.03 11.84
C GLU A 9 49.18 28.99 12.26
N LYS A 10 48.71 27.77 12.53
CA LYS A 10 49.58 26.60 12.61
C LYS A 10 49.70 26.06 11.19
N ILE A 11 50.74 26.48 10.48
CA ILE A 11 51.10 25.92 9.17
C ILE A 11 51.44 24.44 9.41
N VAL A 12 50.50 23.56 9.09
CA VAL A 12 50.76 22.12 9.03
C VAL A 12 51.39 21.87 7.68
N HIS A 13 52.70 21.64 7.66
CA HIS A 13 53.39 21.14 6.47
C HIS A 13 52.79 19.77 6.11
N LEU A 14 52.02 19.71 5.03
CA LEU A 14 51.60 18.46 4.41
C LEU A 14 52.79 17.89 3.62
N PRO A 15 53.14 16.59 3.80
CA PRO A 15 54.23 15.99 3.06
C PRO A 15 53.81 15.76 1.61
N ASP A 16 54.66 16.29 0.74
CA ASP A 16 54.99 15.96 -0.65
C ASP A 16 53.89 15.57 -1.67
N GLN A 17 54.10 16.15 -2.84
CA GLN A 17 53.29 16.14 -4.05
C GLN A 17 53.12 14.73 -4.61
N ARG A 18 51.95 14.12 -4.40
CA ARG A 18 51.40 13.14 -5.34
C ARG A 18 50.00 13.54 -5.72
N THR A 19 49.76 13.61 -7.04
CA THR A 19 48.45 13.91 -7.63
C THR A 19 47.36 13.11 -6.91
N PRO A 20 46.36 13.78 -6.32
CA PRO A 20 45.36 13.08 -5.52
C PRO A 20 44.56 12.15 -6.43
N THR A 21 44.54 10.86 -6.12
CA THR A 21 43.73 9.89 -6.85
C THR A 21 42.25 10.30 -6.77
N LYS A 22 41.43 9.96 -7.79
CA LYS A 22 39.98 10.26 -7.80
C LYS A 22 39.26 9.82 -6.51
N LYS A 23 39.75 8.76 -5.86
CA LYS A 23 39.28 8.23 -4.57
C LYS A 23 39.58 9.16 -3.39
N TRP A 24 40.75 9.81 -3.39
CA TRP A 24 41.14 10.78 -2.36
C TRP A 24 40.36 12.09 -2.48
N GLN A 25 40.08 12.52 -3.72
CA GLN A 25 39.24 13.71 -3.98
C GLN A 25 37.79 13.51 -3.51
N THR A 26 37.20 12.34 -3.76
CA THR A 26 35.84 12.03 -3.29
C THR A 26 35.76 11.94 -1.76
N GLN A 27 36.77 11.37 -1.09
CA GLN A 27 36.83 11.36 0.38
C GLN A 27 37.02 12.76 0.99
N LEU A 28 37.80 13.63 0.35
CA LEU A 28 37.97 15.02 0.77
C LEU A 28 36.67 15.81 0.61
N GLU A 29 35.97 15.66 -0.52
CA GLU A 29 34.68 16.32 -0.74
C GLU A 29 33.62 15.85 0.27
N GLN A 30 33.59 14.55 0.58
CA GLN A 30 32.65 13.99 1.54
C GLN A 30 32.96 14.48 2.97
N LYS A 31 34.25 14.55 3.35
CA LYS A 31 34.67 15.16 4.62
C LYS A 31 34.35 16.66 4.66
N ARG A 32 34.57 17.40 3.57
CA ARG A 32 34.28 18.84 3.48
C ARG A 32 32.79 19.12 3.66
N ARG A 33 31.91 18.31 3.05
CA ARG A 33 30.43 18.40 3.24
C ARG A 33 30.01 18.13 4.69
N TYR A 34 30.61 17.15 5.36
CA TYR A 34 30.33 16.85 6.78
C TYR A 34 30.76 17.98 7.72
N TYR A 35 31.95 18.57 7.49
CA TYR A 35 32.47 19.67 8.30
C TYR A 35 31.69 20.98 8.11
N ILE A 36 31.16 21.27 6.91
CA ILE A 36 30.35 22.47 6.66
C ILE A 36 29.03 22.45 7.45
N CYS A 37 28.34 21.30 7.57
CA CYS A 37 27.12 21.22 8.37
C CYS A 37 27.37 21.27 9.91
N GLN A 38 28.61 21.10 10.38
CA GLN A 38 28.95 21.19 11.82
C GLN A 38 29.35 22.62 12.27
N ILE A 39 29.90 23.45 11.36
CA ILE A 39 30.33 24.83 11.66
C ILE A 39 29.13 25.79 11.80
N SER A 40 28.00 25.48 11.15
CA SER A 40 26.76 26.28 11.24
C SER A 40 26.18 26.39 12.66
N ALA A 41 26.60 25.52 13.59
CA ALA A 41 26.21 25.58 15.00
C ALA A 41 26.96 26.67 15.82
N ARG A 42 28.07 27.23 15.32
CA ARG A 42 28.86 28.27 16.03
C ARG A 42 28.85 29.65 15.36
N HIS A 43 28.44 29.76 14.10
CA HIS A 43 28.37 31.05 13.38
C HIS A 43 27.06 31.15 12.58
N PRO A 44 25.97 31.68 13.18
CA PRO A 44 24.66 31.77 12.52
C PRO A 44 24.65 32.67 11.28
N GLN A 45 25.65 33.54 11.13
CA GLN A 45 25.80 34.47 10.00
C GLN A 45 26.37 33.80 8.73
N CYS A 46 26.83 32.55 8.80
CA CYS A 46 27.36 31.81 7.65
C CYS A 46 26.78 30.39 7.62
N SER A 47 25.47 30.30 7.35
CA SER A 47 24.77 29.04 7.13
C SER A 47 24.48 28.86 5.63
N THR A 48 25.30 28.11 4.91
CA THR A 48 24.87 27.56 3.62
C THR A 48 23.87 26.44 3.91
N LYS A 49 22.64 26.53 3.40
CA LYS A 49 21.67 25.44 3.53
C LYS A 49 22.31 24.15 3.00
N CYS A 50 22.42 23.12 3.85
CA CYS A 50 22.94 21.84 3.41
C CYS A 50 21.98 21.31 2.32
N GLU A 51 22.52 20.86 1.19
CA GLU A 51 21.74 20.26 0.11
C GLU A 51 21.06 19.00 0.68
N GLU A 52 19.78 19.15 1.06
CA GLU A 52 19.01 18.03 1.58
C GLU A 52 18.81 17.05 0.43
N LYS A 53 19.46 15.89 0.53
CA LYS A 53 19.21 14.81 -0.42
C LYS A 53 17.77 14.35 -0.27
N CYS A 54 17.04 14.33 -1.36
CA CYS A 54 15.66 13.84 -1.35
C CYS A 54 15.61 12.40 -0.84
N ARG A 55 14.92 12.21 0.29
CA ARG A 55 14.68 10.93 0.95
C ARG A 55 13.25 10.49 0.66
N VAL A 56 13.12 9.32 0.05
CA VAL A 56 11.83 8.68 -0.27
C VAL A 56 11.53 7.55 0.70
N GLY A 57 10.25 7.30 0.92
CA GLY A 57 9.77 6.22 1.78
C GLY A 57 9.78 4.86 1.10
N SER A 58 9.31 3.86 1.83
CA SER A 58 9.08 2.52 1.31
C SER A 58 8.02 2.54 0.20
N TRP A 59 8.11 1.57 -0.69
CA TRP A 59 7.09 1.32 -1.70
C TRP A 59 5.77 0.87 -1.07
N GLU A 60 4.66 1.41 -1.57
CA GLU A 60 3.34 0.83 -1.39
C GLU A 60 3.26 -0.55 -2.07
N ASN A 61 2.21 -1.30 -1.74
CA ASN A 61 1.98 -2.60 -2.38
C ASN A 61 1.66 -2.40 -3.87
N TRP A 62 2.00 -3.39 -4.70
CA TRP A 62 1.61 -3.37 -6.10
C TRP A 62 0.09 -3.38 -6.24
N SER A 63 -0.43 -2.60 -7.19
CA SER A 63 -1.85 -2.62 -7.56
C SER A 63 -2.29 -4.00 -8.06
N HIS A 64 -3.59 -4.21 -8.21
CA HIS A 64 -4.09 -5.34 -8.99
C HIS A 64 -3.60 -5.23 -10.45
N CYS A 65 -3.43 -6.38 -11.11
CA CYS A 65 -3.01 -6.43 -12.52
C CYS A 65 -4.13 -5.86 -13.38
N THR A 66 -3.86 -4.78 -14.11
CA THR A 66 -4.81 -4.14 -15.04
C THR A 66 -4.56 -4.65 -16.45
N PRO A 67 -5.53 -5.28 -17.12
CA PRO A 67 -5.36 -5.81 -18.47
C PRO A 67 -5.18 -4.68 -19.49
N ILE A 68 -4.36 -4.92 -20.51
CA ILE A 68 -4.16 -3.97 -21.61
C ILE A 68 -5.28 -4.11 -22.65
N ASP A 69 -5.58 -5.35 -23.04
CA ASP A 69 -6.61 -5.68 -24.03
C ASP A 69 -7.39 -6.91 -23.57
N CYS A 70 -8.69 -6.76 -23.35
CA CYS A 70 -9.58 -7.89 -23.12
C CYS A 70 -10.30 -8.24 -24.43
N HIS A 71 -9.77 -9.24 -25.14
CA HIS A 71 -10.47 -9.82 -26.30
C HIS A 71 -11.75 -10.53 -25.86
N LYS A 72 -12.76 -10.58 -26.75
CA LYS A 72 -14.03 -11.31 -26.54
C LYS A 72 -13.87 -12.83 -26.37
N ASP A 73 -12.65 -13.38 -26.44
CA ASP A 73 -12.38 -14.78 -26.19
C ASP A 73 -11.80 -14.96 -24.78
N GLY A 74 -12.62 -15.46 -23.85
CA GLY A 74 -12.28 -15.49 -22.42
C GLY A 74 -11.25 -16.53 -21.96
N ASN A 75 -10.59 -17.23 -22.89
CA ASN A 75 -9.68 -18.34 -22.60
C ASN A 75 -8.21 -18.04 -22.95
N GLN A 76 -7.79 -16.78 -22.90
CA GLN A 76 -6.41 -16.40 -23.19
C GLN A 76 -5.76 -15.67 -22.03
N THR A 77 -4.49 -15.98 -21.80
CA THR A 77 -3.64 -15.22 -20.88
C THR A 77 -3.50 -13.80 -21.40
N VAL A 78 -3.97 -12.83 -20.61
CA VAL A 78 -3.96 -11.41 -20.99
C VAL A 78 -2.79 -10.70 -20.32
N ARG A 79 -2.06 -9.90 -21.09
CA ARG A 79 -1.01 -9.04 -20.55
C ARG A 79 -1.63 -7.83 -19.86
N GLY A 80 -1.02 -7.43 -18.76
CA GLY A 80 -1.43 -6.29 -17.98
C GLY A 80 -0.25 -5.54 -17.39
N TYR A 81 -0.57 -4.55 -16.57
CA TYR A 81 0.39 -3.80 -15.79
C TYR A 81 -0.06 -3.66 -14.34
N GLN A 82 0.93 -3.55 -13.45
CA GLN A 82 0.74 -3.16 -12.06
C GLN A 82 1.54 -1.90 -11.80
N THR A 83 0.96 -1.00 -11.03
CA THR A 83 1.62 0.22 -10.58
C THR A 83 1.82 0.18 -9.08
N ARG A 84 2.90 0.82 -8.61
CA ARG A 84 3.11 1.08 -7.18
C ARG A 84 3.67 2.48 -7.00
N ARG A 85 3.41 3.06 -5.84
CA ARG A 85 3.84 4.42 -5.52
C ARG A 85 4.65 4.44 -4.22
N ARG A 86 5.47 5.48 -4.07
CA ARG A 86 6.13 5.84 -2.81
C ARG A 86 6.09 7.35 -2.66
N ARG A 87 6.27 7.83 -1.44
CA ARG A 87 6.20 9.27 -1.13
C ARG A 87 7.56 9.82 -0.76
N VAL A 88 7.73 11.12 -0.98
CA VAL A 88 8.86 11.88 -0.44
C VAL A 88 8.66 12.02 1.07
N VAL A 89 9.66 11.63 1.85
CA VAL A 89 9.66 11.75 3.32
C VAL A 89 10.29 13.08 3.73
N SER A 90 11.34 13.50 3.04
CA SER A 90 11.99 14.81 3.24
C SER A 90 12.85 15.14 2.01
N GLY A 91 12.94 16.41 1.63
CA GLY A 91 13.70 16.82 0.46
C GLY A 91 13.42 18.27 0.07
N PRO A 92 14.11 18.78 -0.97
CA PRO A 92 13.89 20.13 -1.46
C PRO A 92 12.48 20.27 -2.07
N ASP A 93 11.97 21.49 -2.12
CA ASP A 93 10.64 21.80 -2.69
C ASP A 93 10.52 21.36 -4.16
N SER A 94 11.64 21.24 -4.87
CA SER A 94 11.70 20.72 -6.22
C SER A 94 11.81 19.18 -6.25
N LEU A 95 10.73 18.53 -6.74
CA LEU A 95 10.69 17.08 -6.95
C LEU A 95 11.68 16.58 -8.03
N THR A 96 12.30 17.48 -8.79
CA THR A 96 13.23 17.18 -9.90
C THR A 96 14.52 16.51 -9.42
N SER A 97 14.89 16.66 -8.14
CA SER A 97 16.07 16.02 -7.53
C SER A 97 15.75 14.66 -6.88
N CYS A 98 14.47 14.29 -6.80
CA CYS A 98 14.04 13.07 -6.13
C CYS A 98 14.14 11.84 -7.04
N PRO A 99 14.46 10.65 -6.47
CA PRO A 99 14.23 9.38 -7.14
C PRO A 99 12.77 9.23 -7.58
N HIS A 100 12.51 8.40 -8.59
CA HIS A 100 11.17 8.19 -9.12
C HIS A 100 10.17 7.73 -8.05
N LEU A 101 8.94 8.24 -8.12
CA LEU A 101 7.92 8.01 -7.09
C LEU A 101 6.86 6.97 -7.51
N GLU A 102 6.86 6.58 -8.78
CA GLU A 102 5.94 5.59 -9.35
C GLU A 102 6.74 4.58 -10.17
N GLU A 103 6.39 3.31 -10.03
CA GLU A 103 6.90 2.23 -10.87
C GLU A 103 5.76 1.46 -11.51
N THR A 104 6.00 1.03 -12.75
CA THR A 104 5.10 0.16 -13.50
C THR A 104 5.83 -1.11 -13.87
N ARG A 105 5.19 -2.25 -13.66
CA ARG A 105 5.68 -3.55 -14.12
C ARG A 105 4.63 -4.25 -14.95
N THR A 106 5.06 -5.13 -15.84
CA THR A 106 4.18 -6.03 -16.57
C THR A 106 3.70 -7.16 -15.65
N CYS A 107 2.49 -7.64 -15.92
CA CYS A 107 1.88 -8.79 -15.26
C CYS A 107 1.05 -9.58 -16.28
N SER A 108 0.63 -10.79 -15.92
CA SER A 108 -0.21 -11.64 -16.75
C SER A 108 -1.42 -12.10 -15.93
N LEU A 109 -2.60 -12.00 -16.53
CA LEU A 109 -3.87 -12.51 -16.02
C LEU A 109 -4.21 -13.80 -16.75
N THR A 110 -4.73 -14.80 -16.04
CA THR A 110 -5.18 -16.05 -16.64
C THR A 110 -6.46 -15.87 -17.47
N SER A 111 -7.32 -14.92 -17.09
CA SER A 111 -8.50 -14.49 -17.84
C SER A 111 -8.88 -13.05 -17.45
N CYS A 112 -9.44 -12.29 -18.39
CA CYS A 112 -10.07 -10.99 -18.10
C CYS A 112 -11.41 -11.12 -17.39
N TYR A 113 -12.01 -12.31 -17.49
CA TYR A 113 -13.35 -12.55 -17.00
C TYR A 113 -13.28 -13.38 -15.73
N LYS A 114 -14.23 -13.18 -14.83
CA LYS A 114 -14.35 -14.00 -13.62
C LYS A 114 -15.81 -14.18 -13.27
N TRP A 115 -16.13 -15.27 -12.59
CA TRP A 115 -17.46 -15.43 -12.02
C TRP A 115 -17.61 -14.56 -10.77
N GLY A 116 -18.63 -13.71 -10.74
CA GLY A 116 -18.96 -12.85 -9.62
C GLY A 116 -20.36 -13.10 -9.08
N ILE A 117 -20.54 -12.85 -7.77
CA ILE A 117 -21.84 -12.92 -7.11
C ILE A 117 -22.63 -11.68 -7.49
N ILE A 118 -23.84 -11.88 -8.00
CA ILE A 118 -24.74 -10.77 -8.34
C ILE A 118 -25.86 -10.61 -7.31
N PRO A 119 -26.39 -9.39 -7.14
CA PRO A 119 -27.57 -9.15 -6.33
C PRO A 119 -28.80 -9.92 -6.85
N GLY A 120 -29.71 -10.26 -5.94
CA GLY A 120 -31.00 -10.83 -6.26
C GLY A 120 -31.97 -9.80 -6.86
N LYS A 121 -33.24 -10.22 -7.07
CA LYS A 121 -34.29 -9.36 -7.66
C LYS A 121 -34.57 -8.08 -6.89
N ASN A 122 -34.26 -8.05 -5.60
CA ASN A 122 -34.41 -6.90 -4.71
C ASN A 122 -33.18 -5.96 -4.69
N GLY A 123 -32.15 -6.24 -5.50
CA GLY A 123 -30.92 -5.44 -5.51
C GLY A 123 -29.95 -5.75 -4.36
N GLU A 124 -30.27 -6.73 -3.51
CA GLU A 124 -29.40 -7.17 -2.42
C GLU A 124 -28.76 -8.52 -2.72
N VAL A 125 -27.50 -8.68 -2.34
CA VAL A 125 -26.84 -10.00 -2.39
C VAL A 125 -27.54 -10.93 -1.41
N ASN A 126 -27.91 -12.13 -1.85
CA ASN A 126 -28.49 -13.12 -0.96
C ASN A 126 -27.45 -13.53 0.09
N THR A 127 -27.63 -13.03 1.32
CA THR A 127 -26.77 -13.36 2.46
C THR A 127 -27.41 -14.41 3.37
N LYS A 128 -28.64 -14.86 3.08
CA LYS A 128 -29.40 -15.76 3.95
C LYS A 128 -28.78 -17.17 3.96
N CYS A 129 -28.50 -17.65 5.16
CA CYS A 129 -28.09 -19.02 5.41
C CYS A 129 -29.32 -19.91 5.60
N PHE A 130 -29.36 -21.08 4.96
CA PHE A 130 -30.40 -22.07 5.15
C PHE A 130 -29.82 -23.27 5.88
N THR A 131 -30.44 -23.69 6.99
CA THR A 131 -30.02 -24.88 7.74
C THR A 131 -30.07 -26.12 6.85
N SER A 132 -29.11 -27.03 7.03
CA SER A 132 -29.03 -28.24 6.20
C SER A 132 -30.05 -29.30 6.61
N GLU A 133 -30.57 -29.21 7.83
CA GLU A 133 -31.51 -30.15 8.43
C GLU A 133 -32.97 -29.69 8.28
N ARG A 134 -33.87 -30.63 7.96
CA ARG A 134 -35.30 -30.32 7.84
C ARG A 134 -35.89 -29.96 9.20
N GLY A 135 -36.42 -28.74 9.32
CA GLY A 135 -37.07 -28.25 10.53
C GLY A 135 -36.14 -27.58 11.55
N ALA A 136 -34.82 -27.61 11.33
CA ALA A 136 -33.88 -26.88 12.17
C ALA A 136 -33.96 -25.38 11.90
N VAL A 137 -34.10 -24.59 12.96
CA VAL A 137 -34.16 -23.12 12.90
C VAL A 137 -32.79 -22.45 13.08
N CYS A 138 -31.80 -23.19 13.58
CA CYS A 138 -30.42 -22.78 13.77
C CYS A 138 -29.46 -23.96 13.48
N GLY A 139 -28.15 -23.71 13.49
CA GLY A 139 -27.08 -24.68 13.22
C GLY A 139 -26.41 -24.52 11.85
N HIS A 140 -25.66 -25.55 11.45
CA HIS A 140 -24.93 -25.56 10.19
C HIS A 140 -25.85 -25.55 8.97
N GLY A 141 -25.48 -24.71 8.02
CA GLY A 141 -26.28 -24.43 6.85
C GLY A 141 -25.45 -24.21 5.61
N LYS A 142 -26.18 -23.90 4.55
CA LYS A 142 -25.66 -23.64 3.22
C LYS A 142 -26.33 -22.40 2.66
N ARG A 143 -25.53 -21.53 2.06
CA ARG A 143 -25.99 -20.34 1.35
C ARG A 143 -25.80 -20.53 -0.14
N LYS A 144 -26.78 -20.10 -0.92
CA LYS A 144 -26.76 -20.21 -2.38
C LYS A 144 -26.74 -18.81 -2.99
N TYR A 145 -25.71 -18.55 -3.77
CA TYR A 145 -25.56 -17.30 -4.51
C TYR A 145 -26.00 -17.44 -5.95
N SER A 146 -26.40 -16.32 -6.53
CA SER A 146 -26.55 -16.17 -7.98
C SER A 146 -25.24 -15.62 -8.53
N TYR A 147 -24.75 -16.22 -9.61
CA TYR A 147 -23.49 -15.83 -10.24
C TYR A 147 -23.72 -15.34 -11.67
N ARG A 148 -22.89 -14.40 -12.11
CA ARG A 148 -22.75 -14.00 -13.52
C ARG A 148 -21.28 -13.87 -13.87
N CYS A 149 -20.98 -14.04 -15.15
CA CYS A 149 -19.66 -13.71 -15.66
C CYS A 149 -19.50 -12.19 -15.62
N LEU A 150 -18.41 -11.73 -15.01
CA LEU A 150 -18.03 -10.34 -14.90
C LEU A 150 -16.76 -10.08 -15.70
N ASP A 151 -16.63 -8.88 -16.24
CA ASP A 151 -15.37 -8.41 -16.82
C ASP A 151 -14.40 -7.83 -15.76
N TYR A 152 -13.32 -7.23 -16.21
CA TYR A 152 -12.33 -6.60 -15.34
C TYR A 152 -12.87 -5.39 -14.57
N SER A 153 -13.88 -4.71 -15.13
CA SER A 153 -14.56 -3.56 -14.52
C SER A 153 -15.67 -3.98 -13.55
N GLU A 154 -15.81 -5.28 -13.30
CA GLU A 154 -16.87 -5.90 -12.49
C GLU A 154 -18.27 -5.76 -13.07
N GLU A 155 -18.38 -5.54 -14.38
CA GLU A 155 -19.66 -5.45 -15.08
C GLU A 155 -20.12 -6.81 -15.61
N PRO A 156 -21.44 -7.12 -15.56
CA PRO A 156 -21.96 -8.37 -16.07
C PRO A 156 -21.85 -8.50 -17.59
N VAL A 157 -21.27 -9.61 -18.06
CA VAL A 157 -21.12 -9.96 -19.48
C VAL A 157 -21.76 -11.32 -19.81
N GLU A 158 -21.62 -11.81 -21.04
CA GLU A 158 -22.10 -13.12 -21.44
C GLU A 158 -21.40 -14.25 -20.67
N ASN A 159 -22.18 -15.20 -20.15
CA ASN A 159 -21.68 -16.31 -19.33
C ASN A 159 -20.68 -17.23 -20.08
N GLU A 160 -20.73 -17.27 -21.41
CA GLU A 160 -19.81 -18.07 -22.24
C GLU A 160 -18.34 -17.64 -22.09
N LEU A 161 -18.09 -16.37 -21.77
CA LEU A 161 -16.75 -15.83 -21.57
C LEU A 161 -16.05 -16.45 -20.35
N CYS A 162 -16.83 -16.88 -19.36
CA CYS A 162 -16.33 -17.56 -18.16
C CYS A 162 -16.51 -19.10 -18.21
N ARG A 163 -17.01 -19.68 -19.31
CA ARG A 163 -17.37 -21.11 -19.40
C ARG A 163 -16.23 -22.08 -19.09
N HIS A 164 -14.99 -21.69 -19.43
CA HIS A 164 -13.80 -22.51 -19.19
C HIS A 164 -13.35 -22.49 -17.71
N GLN A 165 -13.83 -21.52 -16.94
CA GLN A 165 -13.59 -21.47 -15.51
C GLN A 165 -14.57 -22.39 -14.80
N LYS A 166 -14.03 -23.37 -14.08
CA LYS A 166 -14.83 -24.15 -13.15
C LYS A 166 -15.23 -23.23 -12.00
N ILE A 167 -16.48 -22.79 -11.98
CA ILE A 167 -17.06 -22.36 -10.71
C ILE A 167 -17.31 -23.63 -9.93
N ASP A 168 -16.72 -23.71 -8.75
CA ASP A 168 -17.35 -24.51 -7.73
C ASP A 168 -18.63 -23.78 -7.35
N LEU A 169 -19.76 -24.19 -7.93
CA LEU A 169 -21.11 -23.71 -7.54
C LEU A 169 -21.47 -24.24 -6.14
N SER A 170 -20.46 -24.55 -5.33
CA SER A 170 -20.58 -25.01 -3.98
C SER A 170 -21.32 -23.94 -3.22
N GLN A 171 -22.44 -24.37 -2.67
CA GLN A 171 -23.11 -23.62 -1.64
C GLN A 171 -22.06 -23.32 -0.56
N GLU A 172 -21.91 -22.05 -0.22
CA GLU A 172 -20.99 -21.65 0.83
C GLU A 172 -21.53 -22.22 2.15
N SER A 173 -20.67 -22.92 2.88
CA SER A 173 -21.03 -23.39 4.23
C SER A 173 -21.19 -22.16 5.12
N CYS A 174 -22.32 -22.10 5.81
CA CYS A 174 -22.65 -21.01 6.70
C CYS A 174 -23.23 -21.56 8.00
N TYR A 175 -23.43 -20.69 8.98
CA TYR A 175 -23.93 -21.08 10.28
C TYR A 175 -25.01 -20.09 10.71
N VAL A 176 -26.15 -20.62 11.16
CA VAL A 176 -27.21 -19.84 11.80
C VAL A 176 -27.05 -20.05 13.30
N PRO A 177 -26.68 -19.03 14.08
CA PRO A 177 -26.44 -19.24 15.50
C PRO A 177 -27.72 -19.59 16.26
N CYS A 178 -27.59 -20.54 17.19
CA CYS A 178 -28.59 -21.05 18.10
C CYS A 178 -28.68 -20.22 19.39
N PRO A 179 -29.76 -20.34 20.18
CA PRO A 179 -29.95 -19.58 21.42
C PRO A 179 -28.78 -19.72 22.41
N ASP A 180 -28.17 -20.91 22.47
CA ASP A 180 -27.04 -21.19 23.36
C ASP A 180 -25.68 -20.72 22.80
N ASP A 181 -25.65 -20.21 21.56
CA ASP A 181 -24.42 -19.73 20.95
C ASP A 181 -24.07 -18.33 21.43
N CYS A 182 -22.84 -18.20 21.93
CA CYS A 182 -22.25 -16.92 22.26
C CYS A 182 -21.80 -16.22 20.96
N VAL A 183 -22.60 -15.27 20.48
CA VAL A 183 -22.29 -14.52 19.26
C VAL A 183 -21.83 -13.10 19.55
N TRP A 184 -20.96 -12.61 18.68
CA TRP A 184 -20.59 -11.21 18.68
C TRP A 184 -21.70 -10.42 18.01
N SER A 185 -22.13 -9.35 18.67
CA SER A 185 -23.04 -8.39 18.06
C SER A 185 -22.43 -7.74 16.82
N SER A 186 -23.27 -7.10 15.99
CA SER A 186 -22.78 -6.26 14.90
C SER A 186 -21.74 -5.26 15.42
N TRP A 187 -20.66 -5.10 14.65
CA TRP A 187 -19.65 -4.08 14.94
C TRP A 187 -20.33 -2.71 15.07
N SER A 188 -19.77 -1.84 15.92
CA SER A 188 -20.14 -0.43 15.90
C SER A 188 -20.02 0.11 14.47
N SER A 189 -20.89 1.07 14.10
CA SER A 189 -20.56 1.95 12.98
C SER A 189 -19.17 2.53 13.22
N ILE A 190 -18.44 2.90 12.16
CA ILE A 190 -17.11 3.50 12.27
C ILE A 190 -17.20 4.74 13.19
N GLY A 191 -16.96 4.52 14.48
CA GLY A 191 -16.86 5.52 15.52
C GLY A 191 -15.38 5.80 15.66
N ALA A 192 -14.96 6.93 15.15
CA ALA A 192 -13.57 7.29 14.92
C ALA A 192 -12.78 7.45 16.23
N LEU A 193 -12.28 6.36 16.83
CA LEU A 193 -11.01 6.41 17.54
C LEU A 193 -9.90 6.28 16.48
N VAL A 194 -9.56 7.43 15.90
CA VAL A 194 -8.43 7.54 14.99
C VAL A 194 -7.19 7.74 15.85
N HIS A 195 -6.42 6.67 16.04
CA HIS A 195 -5.06 6.83 16.53
C HIS A 195 -4.18 7.28 15.36
N LYS A 196 -3.58 8.47 15.48
CA LYS A 196 -2.49 8.88 14.61
C LYS A 196 -1.19 8.47 15.28
N ASP A 197 -0.44 7.58 14.64
CA ASP A 197 0.93 7.32 15.07
C ASP A 197 1.85 8.53 14.76
N ALA A 198 3.08 8.46 15.25
CA ALA A 198 4.10 9.50 15.02
C ALA A 198 4.47 9.70 13.53
N LEU A 199 4.00 8.82 12.63
CA LEU A 199 4.19 8.87 11.19
C LEU A 199 2.96 9.42 10.45
N GLY A 200 1.88 9.75 11.17
CA GLY A 200 0.63 10.29 10.62
C GLY A 200 -0.30 9.24 10.01
N GLN A 201 -0.02 7.94 10.17
CA GLN A 201 -0.95 6.87 9.78
C GLN A 201 -2.15 6.82 10.71
N ARG A 202 -3.34 6.70 10.13
CA ARG A 202 -4.62 6.64 10.85
C ARG A 202 -5.04 5.19 10.98
N SER A 203 -5.02 4.66 12.19
CA SER A 203 -5.63 3.37 12.50
C SER A 203 -7.06 3.58 13.01
N VAL A 204 -8.01 2.85 12.43
CA VAL A 204 -9.41 2.83 12.86
C VAL A 204 -9.63 1.54 13.65
N TYR A 205 -10.06 1.67 14.90
CA TYR A 205 -10.41 0.52 15.73
C TYR A 205 -11.93 0.36 15.74
N LEU A 206 -12.39 -0.85 15.40
CA LEU A 206 -13.80 -1.25 15.54
C LEU A 206 -13.91 -2.12 16.78
N PHE A 207 -14.97 -1.90 17.56
CA PHE A 207 -15.28 -2.73 18.73
C PHE A 207 -16.62 -3.45 18.49
N PRO A 208 -16.77 -4.70 18.94
CA PRO A 208 -18.06 -5.37 18.97
C PRO A 208 -18.96 -4.57 19.92
N LYS A 209 -20.23 -4.37 19.60
CA LYS A 209 -21.17 -3.67 20.50
C LYS A 209 -21.50 -4.45 21.79
N GLY A 210 -20.90 -5.63 21.97
CA GLY A 210 -21.12 -6.55 23.08
C GLY A 210 -21.01 -8.01 22.66
N ILE A 211 -20.82 -8.87 23.66
CA ILE A 211 -20.92 -10.33 23.56
C ILE A 211 -22.22 -10.72 24.28
N GLY A 212 -23.08 -11.49 23.64
CA GLY A 212 -24.36 -11.93 24.21
C GLY A 212 -24.78 -13.30 23.69
N LEU A 213 -25.59 -13.99 24.48
CA LEU A 213 -26.37 -15.16 24.03
C LEU A 213 -27.55 -14.67 23.18
N LEU A 214 -28.04 -15.51 22.28
CA LEU A 214 -29.12 -15.20 21.34
C LEU A 214 -30.51 -15.32 21.95
#